data_AF-A0A954KA91-F1
#
_entry.id   AF-A0A954KA91-F1
#
_cell.length_a   1.000
_cell.length_b   1.000
_cell.length_c   1.000
_cell.angle_alpha   90.00
_cell.angle_beta   90.00
_cell.angle_gamma   90.00
#
_symmetry.space_group_name_H-M   'P 1'
#
loop_
_entity.id
_entity.type
_entity.pdbx_description
1 polymer ?
#
loop_
_entity_poly.entity_id
_entity_poly.type
_entity_poly.pdbx_seq_one_letter_code
_entity_poly.pdbx_strand_id
1 'polypeptide(L)'
;MILSSFLTCYLALLAGLPVEGHLVEDTLPILSYSFETDQDLDFDDLPDDWSRRKGQGYPQYVEVSIDRNQGRSGQQSLHFGVNGGHATIYSPPEKIDADHAYVFRGYIKTQKLKHDAALISISFLDHKRQRVQQFVSRPVSGTHKNWIEVTLGPMTPK
;
A
#
# COMPACT_ATOMS: atom_id res chain seq x y z
N MET A 1 -19.84 -67.07 -20.18
CA MET A 1 -20.51 -66.11 -19.28
C MET A 1 -19.58 -65.83 -18.11
N ILE A 2 -18.71 -64.82 -18.21
CA ILE A 2 -18.16 -64.08 -17.07
C ILE A 2 -18.02 -62.64 -17.57
N LEU A 3 -18.97 -61.80 -17.15
CA LEU A 3 -18.93 -60.35 -17.29
C LEU A 3 -17.91 -59.84 -16.26
N SER A 4 -16.91 -59.08 -16.70
CA SER A 4 -16.09 -58.27 -15.79
C SER A 4 -15.94 -56.88 -16.39
N SER A 5 -16.96 -56.04 -16.12
CA SER A 5 -16.87 -54.59 -16.23
C SER A 5 -15.77 -54.09 -15.30
N PHE A 6 -14.65 -53.64 -15.85
CA PHE A 6 -13.73 -52.80 -15.10
C PHE A 6 -14.09 -51.34 -15.34
N LEU A 7 -14.70 -50.81 -14.27
CA LEU A 7 -15.03 -49.44 -14.00
C LEU A 7 -13.87 -48.49 -14.36
N THR A 8 -14.15 -47.53 -15.23
CA THR A 8 -13.35 -46.33 -15.45
C THR A 8 -13.38 -45.48 -14.18
N CYS A 9 -12.22 -45.01 -13.70
CA CYS A 9 -12.17 -44.02 -12.62
C CYS A 9 -11.30 -42.83 -13.04
N TYR A 10 -11.76 -41.65 -12.64
CA TYR A 10 -11.57 -40.34 -13.26
C TYR A 10 -10.30 -39.63 -12.80
N LEU A 11 -9.72 -38.82 -13.68
CA LEU A 11 -8.85 -37.71 -13.28
C LEU A 11 -9.27 -36.44 -14.03
N ALA A 12 -10.01 -35.57 -13.35
CA ALA A 12 -10.20 -34.19 -13.76
C ALA A 12 -9.65 -33.31 -12.64
N LEU A 13 -8.35 -33.04 -12.67
CA LEU A 13 -7.74 -32.04 -11.79
C LEU A 13 -8.00 -30.67 -12.42
N LEU A 14 -9.16 -30.09 -12.12
CA LEU A 14 -9.46 -28.70 -12.43
C LEU A 14 -9.52 -27.94 -11.10
N ALA A 15 -8.37 -27.82 -10.44
CA ALA A 15 -8.16 -26.84 -9.37
C ALA A 15 -7.43 -25.63 -9.95
N GLY A 16 -7.95 -25.11 -11.06
CA GLY A 16 -7.75 -23.72 -11.44
C GLY A 16 -8.97 -22.94 -10.95
N LEU A 17 -9.11 -22.77 -9.63
CA LEU A 17 -9.99 -21.70 -9.16
C LEU A 17 -9.29 -20.39 -9.54
N PRO A 18 -9.88 -19.53 -10.38
CA PRO A 18 -9.45 -18.14 -10.38
C PRO A 18 -9.71 -17.65 -8.96
N VAL A 19 -8.67 -17.32 -8.21
CA VAL A 19 -8.82 -16.51 -7.00
C VAL A 19 -9.12 -15.09 -7.47
N GLU A 20 -10.30 -14.91 -8.04
CA GLU A 20 -11.04 -13.65 -8.02
C GLU A 20 -12.05 -13.73 -6.87
N GLY A 21 -11.55 -14.16 -5.71
CA GLY A 21 -12.23 -14.02 -4.44
C GLY A 21 -12.02 -12.60 -3.95
N HIS A 22 -13.07 -11.97 -3.45
CA HIS A 22 -13.02 -10.71 -2.73
C HIS A 22 -12.18 -10.92 -1.45
N LEU A 23 -10.85 -10.87 -1.53
CA LEU A 23 -9.90 -11.11 -0.43
C LEU A 23 -10.00 -10.09 0.73
N VAL A 24 -11.06 -9.28 0.74
CA VAL A 24 -11.27 -8.12 1.60
C VAL A 24 -12.27 -8.42 2.71
N GLU A 25 -13.13 -9.45 2.61
CA GLU A 25 -14.21 -9.66 3.58
C GLU A 25 -13.75 -10.22 4.94
N ASP A 26 -12.59 -10.89 5.01
CA ASP A 26 -12.05 -11.46 6.26
C ASP A 26 -10.65 -10.90 6.59
N THR A 27 -10.54 -9.57 6.64
CA THR A 27 -9.31 -8.87 7.05
C THR A 27 -9.52 -8.14 8.37
N LEU A 28 -8.59 -8.32 9.31
CA LEU A 28 -8.57 -7.55 10.56
C LEU A 28 -7.70 -6.29 10.39
N PRO A 29 -8.22 -5.09 10.72
CA PRO A 29 -7.41 -3.87 10.66
C PRO A 29 -6.37 -3.88 11.80
N ILE A 30 -5.10 -3.83 11.42
CA ILE A 30 -3.97 -3.78 12.38
C ILE A 30 -3.30 -2.41 12.45
N LEU A 31 -3.42 -1.61 11.39
CA LEU A 31 -2.75 -0.32 11.24
C LEU A 31 -3.54 0.57 10.28
N SER A 32 -3.66 1.85 10.62
CA SER A 32 -4.32 2.85 9.78
C SER A 32 -3.64 4.21 9.92
N TYR A 33 -3.48 4.90 8.80
CA TYR A 33 -3.01 6.28 8.77
C TYR A 33 -4.07 7.15 8.09
N SER A 34 -4.74 7.97 8.89
CA SER A 34 -5.74 8.94 8.44
C SER A 34 -5.15 10.34 8.29
N PHE A 35 -3.99 10.60 8.90
CA PHE A 35 -3.33 11.91 8.98
C PHE A 35 -4.19 12.98 9.68
N GLU A 36 -5.04 12.53 10.61
CA GLU A 36 -5.82 13.43 11.44
C GLU A 36 -4.97 13.97 12.60
N THR A 37 -5.54 14.90 13.38
CA THR A 37 -4.81 15.63 14.43
C THR A 37 -4.20 14.73 15.51
N ASP A 38 -4.73 13.53 15.72
CA ASP A 38 -4.15 12.55 16.64
C ASP A 38 -2.88 11.86 16.10
N GLN A 39 -2.52 12.11 14.84
CA GLN A 39 -1.30 11.63 14.17
C GLN A 39 -0.30 12.77 13.89
N ASP A 40 -0.51 13.95 14.45
CA ASP A 40 0.32 15.16 14.35
C ASP A 40 0.17 15.94 15.67
N LEU A 41 0.75 15.40 16.74
CA LEU A 41 0.59 15.91 18.10
C LEU A 41 1.51 17.10 18.40
N ASP A 42 2.59 17.27 17.63
CA ASP A 42 3.50 18.41 17.76
C ASP A 42 3.15 19.58 16.82
N PHE A 43 2.15 19.39 15.93
CA PHE A 43 1.60 20.39 15.02
C PHE A 43 2.63 20.95 14.04
N ASP A 44 3.58 20.13 13.60
CA ASP A 44 4.59 20.50 12.61
C ASP A 44 4.14 20.28 11.15
N ASP A 45 2.88 19.87 10.96
CA ASP A 45 2.26 19.49 9.69
C ASP A 45 2.93 18.27 9.02
N LEU A 46 3.70 17.47 9.76
CA LEU A 46 4.15 16.15 9.36
C LEU A 46 3.47 15.08 10.23
N PRO A 47 3.25 13.87 9.71
CA PRO A 47 2.76 12.80 10.55
C PRO A 47 3.84 12.39 11.56
N ASP A 48 3.45 12.24 12.83
CA ASP A 48 4.35 11.90 13.94
C ASP A 48 5.16 10.62 13.64
N ASP A 49 6.46 10.65 13.95
CA ASP A 49 7.43 9.55 13.75
C ASP A 49 7.70 9.14 12.28
N TRP A 50 7.15 9.85 11.29
CA TRP A 50 7.45 9.57 9.89
C TRP A 50 8.82 10.10 9.48
N SER A 51 9.49 9.37 8.60
CA SER A 51 10.86 9.67 8.17
C SER A 51 10.95 9.93 6.67
N ARG A 52 11.47 11.11 6.30
CA ARG A 52 11.64 11.50 4.89
C ARG A 52 12.89 10.85 4.28
N ARG A 53 12.76 10.31 3.07
CA ARG A 53 13.90 9.84 2.27
C ARG A 53 14.80 11.01 1.89
N LYS A 54 16.11 10.86 2.12
CA LYS A 54 17.14 11.85 1.78
C LYS A 54 18.14 11.24 0.78
N GLY A 55 18.87 12.09 0.07
CA GLY A 55 19.93 11.70 -0.85
C GLY A 55 19.69 12.15 -2.29
N GLN A 56 20.55 11.69 -3.21
CA GLN A 56 20.47 12.03 -4.63
C GLN A 56 19.08 11.67 -5.20
N GLY A 57 18.48 12.62 -5.93
CA GLY A 57 17.13 12.49 -6.50
C GLY A 57 15.99 12.85 -5.55
N TYR A 58 16.28 13.09 -4.26
CA TYR A 58 15.29 13.45 -3.23
C TYR A 58 15.57 14.85 -2.66
N PRO A 59 15.31 15.92 -3.44
CA PRO A 59 15.56 17.28 -3.00
C PRO A 59 14.68 17.66 -1.79
N GLN A 60 15.25 18.39 -0.84
CA GLN A 60 14.54 18.84 0.36
C GLN A 60 13.44 19.89 0.07
N TYR A 61 13.54 20.59 -1.05
CA TYR A 61 12.60 21.67 -1.41
C TYR A 61 11.23 21.16 -1.88
N VAL A 62 11.07 19.86 -2.18
CA VAL A 62 9.75 19.31 -2.51
C VAL A 62 8.94 19.29 -1.22
N GLU A 63 7.79 19.94 -1.22
CA GLU A 63 6.92 20.03 -0.05
C GLU A 63 6.27 18.67 0.24
N VAL A 64 6.28 18.30 1.51
CA VAL A 64 5.55 17.15 2.06
C VAL A 64 4.95 17.64 3.38
N SER A 65 3.63 17.62 3.50
CA SER A 65 2.90 18.16 4.66
C SER A 65 1.49 17.59 4.74
N ILE A 66 0.83 17.71 5.89
CA ILE A 66 -0.58 17.38 6.07
C ILE A 66 -1.41 18.55 5.51
N ASP A 67 -2.24 18.26 4.49
CA ASP A 67 -3.27 19.18 4.03
C ASP A 67 -4.51 19.02 4.90
N ARG A 68 -4.80 20.06 5.70
CA ARG A 68 -5.92 20.06 6.65
C ARG A 68 -7.29 20.33 6.01
N ASN A 69 -7.34 20.55 4.70
CA ASN A 69 -8.56 20.92 3.97
C ASN A 69 -9.05 19.83 3.01
N GLN A 70 -8.31 18.73 2.90
CA GLN A 70 -8.63 17.66 1.96
C GLN A 70 -8.29 16.30 2.57
N GLY A 71 -9.32 15.50 2.85
CA GLY A 71 -9.18 14.12 3.32
C GLY A 71 -10.01 13.12 2.52
N ARG A 72 -9.71 11.83 2.69
CA ARG A 72 -10.55 10.72 2.17
C ARG A 72 -11.45 10.13 3.25
N SER A 73 -10.86 9.81 4.40
CA SER A 73 -11.52 9.14 5.54
C SER A 73 -11.88 10.12 6.66
N GLY A 74 -11.37 11.35 6.57
CA GLY A 74 -11.63 12.46 7.49
C GLY A 74 -11.46 13.81 6.78
N GLN A 75 -10.90 14.80 7.48
CA GLN A 75 -10.70 16.16 6.97
C GLN A 75 -9.32 16.36 6.33
N GLN A 76 -8.36 15.50 6.66
CA GLN A 76 -6.95 15.75 6.38
C GLN A 76 -6.34 14.63 5.52
N SER A 77 -5.23 14.92 4.85
CA SER A 77 -4.43 13.93 4.15
C SER A 77 -2.98 14.35 3.98
N LEU A 78 -2.09 13.39 3.76
CA LEU A 78 -0.70 13.67 3.41
C LEU A 78 -0.61 14.19 1.97
N HIS A 79 -0.08 15.39 1.81
CA HIS A 79 0.09 16.10 0.55
C HIS A 79 1.57 16.17 0.13
N PHE A 80 1.79 16.09 -1.19
CA PHE A 80 3.10 16.24 -1.80
C PHE A 80 3.05 17.33 -2.88
N GLY A 81 3.70 18.46 -2.63
CA GLY A 81 3.84 19.57 -3.58
C GLY A 81 4.96 19.33 -4.59
N VAL A 82 4.82 18.31 -5.44
CA VAL A 82 5.86 17.91 -6.40
C VAL A 82 6.08 18.97 -7.50
N ASN A 83 7.34 19.33 -7.71
CA ASN A 83 7.77 20.36 -8.67
C ASN A 83 8.97 19.90 -9.54
N GLY A 84 9.01 18.61 -9.90
CA GLY A 84 10.05 18.01 -10.75
C GLY A 84 11.14 17.24 -10.00
N GLY A 85 11.08 17.19 -8.66
CA GLY A 85 11.90 16.32 -7.82
C GLY A 85 11.09 15.18 -7.20
N HIS A 86 11.77 14.09 -6.80
CA HIS A 86 11.10 13.01 -6.08
C HIS A 86 10.96 13.34 -4.59
N ALA A 87 9.87 12.88 -4.00
CA ALA A 87 9.67 12.86 -2.57
C ALA A 87 9.16 11.50 -2.12
N THR A 88 9.59 11.07 -0.95
CA THR A 88 9.15 9.84 -0.31
C THR A 88 9.30 10.03 1.19
N ILE A 89 8.29 9.59 1.94
CA ILE A 89 8.31 9.54 3.39
C ILE A 89 7.82 8.15 3.82
N TYR A 90 8.37 7.64 4.90
CA TYR A 90 8.09 6.32 5.44
C TYR A 90 7.44 6.45 6.81
N SER A 91 6.40 5.68 7.05
CA SER A 91 5.87 5.47 8.38
C SER A 91 6.91 4.86 9.32
N PRO A 92 6.73 4.94 10.65
CA PRO A 92 7.48 4.11 11.56
C PRO A 92 7.33 2.61 11.19
N PRO A 93 8.37 1.80 11.41
CA PRO A 93 8.29 0.38 11.15
C PRO A 93 7.42 -0.32 12.20
N GLU A 94 6.40 -1.02 11.75
CA GLU A 94 5.52 -1.81 12.62
C GLU A 94 6.00 -3.24 12.78
N LYS A 95 5.86 -3.76 14.00
CA LYS A 95 6.13 -5.18 14.27
C LYS A 95 4.98 -6.00 13.71
N ILE A 96 5.32 -6.97 12.89
CA ILE A 96 4.38 -7.90 12.26
C ILE A 96 4.74 -9.34 12.62
N ASP A 97 3.81 -10.24 12.36
CA ASP A 97 3.96 -11.67 12.51
C ASP A 97 4.19 -12.30 11.13
N ALA A 98 5.15 -13.22 11.02
CA ALA A 98 5.46 -13.87 9.74
C ALA A 98 4.41 -14.92 9.33
N ASP A 99 3.57 -15.38 10.26
CA ASP A 99 2.58 -16.44 10.05
C ASP A 99 1.29 -15.92 9.38
N HIS A 100 1.21 -14.62 9.11
CA HIS A 100 0.05 -13.97 8.52
C HIS A 100 0.35 -13.39 7.14
N ALA A 101 -0.68 -13.36 6.28
CA ALA A 101 -0.66 -12.62 5.04
C ALA A 101 -1.25 -11.23 5.25
N TYR A 102 -0.61 -10.21 4.67
CA TYR A 102 -1.00 -8.81 4.84
C TYR A 102 -1.61 -8.25 3.56
N VAL A 103 -2.69 -7.47 3.72
CA VAL A 103 -3.27 -6.66 2.65
C VAL A 103 -3.15 -5.20 3.04
N PHE A 104 -2.69 -4.37 2.11
CA PHE A 104 -2.68 -2.92 2.25
C PHE A 104 -3.68 -2.31 1.28
N ARG A 105 -4.53 -1.41 1.78
CA ARG A 105 -5.42 -0.57 0.98
C ARG A 105 -5.09 0.88 1.25
N GLY A 106 -4.83 1.63 0.19
CA GLY A 106 -4.52 3.04 0.24
C GLY A 106 -5.29 3.82 -0.82
N TYR A 107 -5.30 5.14 -0.68
CA TYR A 107 -6.02 6.02 -1.58
C TYR A 107 -5.09 7.13 -2.05
N ILE A 108 -5.06 7.36 -3.36
CA ILE A 108 -4.23 8.40 -3.99
C ILE A 108 -5.14 9.32 -4.78
N LYS A 109 -4.97 10.63 -4.62
CA LYS A 109 -5.56 11.64 -5.48
C LYS A 109 -4.44 12.49 -6.07
N THR A 110 -4.49 12.72 -7.38
CA THR A 110 -3.45 13.47 -8.09
C THR A 110 -4.04 14.67 -8.82
N GLN A 111 -3.25 15.73 -8.94
CA GLN A 111 -3.59 16.92 -9.70
C GLN A 111 -2.40 17.33 -10.58
N LYS A 112 -2.63 17.42 -11.90
CA LYS A 112 -1.64 17.85 -12.90
C LYS A 112 -0.35 17.00 -12.94
N LEU A 113 -0.37 15.76 -12.45
CA LEU A 113 0.80 14.88 -12.40
C LEU A 113 1.06 14.17 -13.75
N LYS A 114 1.38 14.93 -14.80
CA LYS A 114 1.38 14.42 -16.18
C LYS A 114 2.58 13.56 -16.55
N HIS A 115 3.76 13.87 -16.01
CA HIS A 115 5.03 13.24 -16.38
C HIS A 115 5.64 12.40 -15.25
N ASP A 116 4.87 12.24 -14.17
CA ASP A 116 5.26 11.54 -12.95
C ASP A 116 4.11 10.66 -12.49
N ALA A 117 4.36 9.85 -11.46
CA ALA A 117 3.35 9.02 -10.83
C ALA A 117 3.49 9.02 -9.31
N ALA A 118 2.36 8.98 -8.63
CA ALA A 118 2.28 8.66 -7.22
C ALA A 118 2.14 7.15 -7.04
N LEU A 119 2.85 6.62 -6.05
CA LEU A 119 2.95 5.19 -5.74
C LEU A 119 2.93 5.02 -4.22
N ILE A 120 2.38 3.90 -3.76
CA ILE A 120 2.57 3.44 -2.37
C ILE A 120 3.41 2.17 -2.42
N SER A 121 4.33 2.03 -1.47
CA SER A 121 5.12 0.81 -1.34
C SER A 121 5.09 0.28 0.09
N ILE A 122 5.00 -1.05 0.23
CA ILE A 122 5.14 -1.76 1.49
C ILE A 122 6.45 -2.53 1.46
N SER A 123 7.25 -2.37 2.51
CA SER A 123 8.54 -3.03 2.64
C SER A 123 8.56 -3.90 3.89
N PHE A 124 8.91 -5.18 3.75
CA PHE A 124 9.23 -6.02 4.89
C PHE A 124 10.71 -5.86 5.22
N LEU A 125 10.98 -5.74 6.52
CA LEU A 125 12.31 -5.46 7.06
C LEU A 125 12.75 -6.63 7.96
N ASP A 126 14.05 -6.93 7.97
CA ASP A 126 14.63 -7.86 8.93
C ASP A 126 14.84 -7.22 10.32
N HIS A 127 15.36 -8.01 11.27
CA HIS A 127 15.69 -7.55 12.63
C HIS A 127 16.74 -6.42 12.67
N LYS A 128 17.49 -6.20 11.59
CA LYS A 128 18.46 -5.09 11.43
C LYS A 128 17.86 -3.90 10.67
N ARG A 129 16.56 -3.89 10.41
CA ARG A 129 15.82 -2.90 9.60
C ARG A 129 16.27 -2.85 8.14
N GLN A 130 16.88 -3.91 7.63
CA GLN A 130 17.23 -4.05 6.22
C GLN A 130 16.02 -4.58 5.46
N ARG A 131 15.73 -3.97 4.32
CA ARG A 131 14.59 -4.36 3.48
C ARG A 131 14.85 -5.71 2.80
N VAL A 132 14.01 -6.69 3.12
CA VAL A 132 14.06 -8.05 2.54
C VAL A 132 13.06 -8.24 1.39
N GLN A 133 11.93 -7.53 1.41
CA GLN A 133 10.91 -7.58 0.37
C GLN A 133 10.29 -6.20 0.16
N GLN A 134 9.90 -5.89 -1.09
CA GLN A 134 9.17 -4.67 -1.42
C GLN A 134 8.02 -4.99 -2.37
N PHE A 135 6.86 -4.44 -2.08
CA PHE A 135 5.71 -4.38 -2.97
C PHE A 135 5.42 -2.92 -3.31
N VAL A 136 5.01 -2.68 -4.55
CA VAL A 136 4.75 -1.32 -5.06
C VAL A 136 3.41 -1.33 -5.78
N SER A 137 2.57 -0.35 -5.49
CA SER A 137 1.24 -0.23 -6.09
C SER A 137 1.33 0.05 -7.57
N ARG A 138 0.20 -0.07 -8.28
CA ARG A 138 0.08 0.55 -9.61
C ARG A 138 0.36 2.07 -9.51
N PRO A 139 1.04 2.66 -10.50
CA PRO A 139 1.23 4.11 -10.56
C PRO A 139 -0.10 4.83 -10.78
N VAL A 140 -0.25 5.99 -10.14
CA VAL A 140 -1.38 6.91 -10.36
C VAL A 140 -0.82 8.24 -10.88
N SER A 141 -1.20 8.60 -12.11
CA SER A 141 -0.73 9.80 -12.83
C SER A 141 -1.90 10.63 -13.34
N GLY A 142 -1.64 11.87 -13.74
CA GLY A 142 -2.63 12.79 -14.30
C GLY A 142 -3.43 13.54 -13.23
N THR A 143 -4.70 13.81 -13.52
CA THR A 143 -5.62 14.54 -12.62
C THR A 143 -6.85 13.70 -12.36
N HIS A 144 -7.18 13.48 -11.08
CA HIS A 144 -8.34 12.72 -10.67
C HIS A 144 -9.28 13.55 -9.80
N LYS A 145 -10.58 13.56 -10.14
CA LYS A 145 -11.61 14.23 -9.33
C LYS A 145 -11.81 13.52 -7.98
N ASN A 146 -11.80 12.19 -8.02
CA ASN A 146 -12.02 11.33 -6.87
C ASN A 146 -10.70 10.66 -6.45
N TRP A 147 -10.67 10.21 -5.20
CA TRP A 147 -9.60 9.34 -4.69
C TRP A 147 -9.59 8.01 -5.42
N ILE A 148 -8.40 7.55 -5.78
CA ILE A 148 -8.16 6.31 -6.50
C ILE A 148 -7.62 5.28 -5.52
N GLU A 149 -8.35 4.18 -5.34
CA GLU A 149 -7.89 3.07 -4.50
C GLU A 149 -6.72 2.33 -5.13
N VAL A 150 -5.71 2.05 -4.31
CA VAL A 150 -4.61 1.15 -4.62
C VAL A 150 -4.53 0.06 -3.56
N THR A 151 -4.41 -1.18 -4.01
CA THR A 151 -4.35 -2.35 -3.12
C THR A 151 -3.07 -3.12 -3.38
N LEU A 152 -2.45 -3.59 -2.31
CA LEU A 152 -1.29 -4.47 -2.34
C LEU A 152 -1.60 -5.72 -1.52
N GLY A 153 -1.33 -6.88 -2.09
CA GLY A 153 -1.39 -8.16 -1.40
C GLY A 153 -2.39 -9.15 -2.00
N PRO A 154 -2.56 -10.30 -1.34
CA PRO A 154 -1.96 -10.67 -0.06
C PRO A 154 -0.41 -10.77 -0.12
N MET A 155 0.26 -10.23 0.88
CA MET A 155 1.72 -10.14 1.01
C MET A 155 2.17 -11.03 2.15
N THR A 156 2.93 -12.08 1.86
CA THR A 156 3.53 -12.96 2.87
C THR A 156 4.97 -12.52 3.15
N PRO A 157 5.36 -12.26 4.41
CA PRO A 157 6.75 -12.04 4.79
C PRO A 157 7.63 -13.24 4.43
N LYS A 158 8.92 -12.99 4.15
CA LYS A 158 9.90 -14.03 3.82
C LYS A 158 11.07 -13.99 4.79
#